data_AF-A0A7J4NT05-F1
#
_entry.id   AF-A0A7J4NT05-F1
#
_cell.length_a   1.000
_cell.length_b   1.000
_cell.length_c   1.000
_cell.angle_alpha   90.00
_cell.angle_beta   90.00
_cell.angle_gamma   90.00
#
_symmetry.space_group_name_H-M   'P 1'
#
loop_
_entity.id
_entity.type
_entity.pdbx_description
1 polymer ?
#
loop_
_entity_poly.entity_id
_entity_poly.type
_entity_poly.pdbx_seq_one_letter_code
_entity_poly.pdbx_strand_id
1 'polypeptide(L)'
;PYYHPIMPLLMMDGWTFEDGIRVNKDAWPDDVRAHLTNGMNLFEAELGFRPTGMWPSEEAVSPPMVQPVTDVGIQWMVTDEEILAKSTISGGGSIDVDDAAQLATPWMVEGDSGGEIAVIFRDRVISDRVAFQYGSMTPEAAVSDFLSYLDGIRSDLLAAGEDPSEHLLTVAMDGENWMFMSEFQHTDNARPFIHEWYSRLESHPTVVTTTPSAFLEKNLTLPQIETIGTGSWIDGTLSTWAGEADESLAWQRLVEARTAL
;
A
#
# COMPACT_ATOMS: atom_id res chain seq x y z
N PRO A 1 3.84 8.83 6.79
CA PRO A 1 5.04 9.71 6.95
C PRO A 1 4.63 11.20 7.01
N TYR A 2 5.35 12.05 7.75
CA TYR A 2 4.83 13.35 8.23
C TYR A 2 4.29 14.34 7.16
N TYR A 3 4.97 14.51 6.02
CA TYR A 3 4.51 15.38 4.92
C TYR A 3 4.24 14.60 3.63
N HIS A 4 3.92 13.32 3.76
CA HIS A 4 3.67 12.44 2.61
C HIS A 4 4.80 12.41 1.53
N PRO A 5 6.11 12.38 1.89
CA PRO A 5 7.18 12.29 0.90
C PRO A 5 7.23 10.93 0.20
N ILE A 6 7.69 10.90 -1.05
CA ILE A 6 8.05 9.66 -1.75
C ILE A 6 9.39 9.14 -1.20
N MET A 7 9.31 8.34 -0.13
CA MET A 7 10.48 7.86 0.61
C MET A 7 11.49 7.12 -0.28
N PRO A 8 11.09 6.28 -1.26
CA PRO A 8 12.05 5.66 -2.18
C PRO A 8 12.97 6.66 -2.89
N LEU A 9 12.42 7.79 -3.36
CA LEU A 9 13.19 8.84 -4.04
C LEU A 9 14.13 9.57 -3.07
N LEU A 10 13.73 9.75 -1.81
CA LEU A 10 14.63 10.28 -0.78
C LEU A 10 15.79 9.30 -0.50
N MET A 11 15.53 8.00 -0.48
CA MET A 11 16.50 6.96 -0.12
C MET A 11 17.52 6.60 -1.21
N MET A 12 17.32 7.02 -2.45
CA MET A 12 18.23 6.70 -3.56
C MET A 12 19.11 7.88 -3.97
N ASP A 13 20.30 7.60 -4.49
CA ASP A 13 21.11 8.60 -5.19
C ASP A 13 20.40 9.05 -6.48
N GLY A 14 20.83 10.20 -7.01
CA GLY A 14 20.21 10.84 -8.16
C GLY A 14 19.96 9.91 -9.36
N TRP A 15 18.94 10.25 -10.15
CA TRP A 15 18.40 9.41 -11.21
C TRP A 15 18.25 10.16 -12.53
N THR A 16 17.97 9.38 -13.57
CA THR A 16 17.42 9.86 -14.84
C THR A 16 16.35 8.87 -15.23
N PHE A 17 15.12 9.36 -15.35
CA PHE A 17 13.93 8.57 -15.73
C PHE A 17 13.58 8.87 -17.19
N GLU A 18 12.31 8.73 -17.57
CA GLU A 18 11.84 8.78 -18.96
C GLU A 18 11.98 10.18 -19.61
N ASP A 19 11.95 11.26 -18.82
CA ASP A 19 12.15 12.63 -19.30
C ASP A 19 13.58 12.95 -19.77
N GLY A 20 14.56 12.10 -19.43
CA GLY A 20 15.97 12.30 -19.74
C GLY A 20 16.65 13.41 -18.94
N ILE A 21 16.00 14.00 -17.93
CA ILE A 21 16.56 15.05 -17.08
C ILE A 21 17.26 14.39 -15.89
N ARG A 22 18.55 14.72 -15.70
CA ARG A 22 19.32 14.21 -14.58
C ARG A 22 19.02 15.00 -13.30
N VAL A 23 18.55 14.32 -12.27
CA VAL A 23 18.57 14.83 -10.89
C VAL A 23 19.87 14.39 -10.24
N ASN A 24 20.66 15.34 -9.73
CA ASN A 24 21.92 15.04 -9.04
C ASN A 24 21.74 15.31 -7.55
N LYS A 25 21.68 14.25 -6.75
CA LYS A 25 21.68 14.32 -5.29
C LYS A 25 22.24 13.04 -4.70
N ASP A 26 22.64 13.12 -3.45
CA ASP A 26 22.88 11.94 -2.61
C ASP A 26 21.55 11.45 -2.02
N ALA A 27 21.52 10.21 -1.55
CA ALA A 27 20.44 9.72 -0.69
C ALA A 27 20.31 10.57 0.59
N TRP A 28 19.08 10.80 1.05
CA TRP A 28 18.73 11.57 2.24
C TRP A 28 18.02 10.70 3.30
N PRO A 29 18.68 9.67 3.86
CA PRO A 29 18.05 8.76 4.83
C PRO A 29 17.65 9.45 6.14
N ASP A 30 18.36 10.50 6.55
CA ASP A 30 18.01 11.29 7.74
C ASP A 30 16.67 12.02 7.57
N ASP A 31 16.34 12.47 6.36
CA ASP A 31 15.06 13.10 6.05
C ASP A 31 13.92 12.08 6.17
N VAL A 32 14.12 10.85 5.69
CA VAL A 32 13.15 9.75 5.85
C VAL A 32 12.96 9.43 7.33
N ARG A 33 14.05 9.30 8.11
CA ARG A 33 13.98 9.08 9.57
C ARG A 33 13.20 10.20 10.26
N ALA A 34 13.42 11.46 9.86
CA ALA A 34 12.70 12.61 10.40
C ALA A 34 11.20 12.55 10.06
N HIS A 35 10.83 12.25 8.82
CA HIS A 35 9.42 12.12 8.41
C HIS A 35 8.71 10.98 9.13
N LEU A 36 9.39 9.86 9.36
CA LEU A 36 8.84 8.73 10.11
C LEU A 36 8.67 9.10 11.59
N THR A 37 9.74 9.58 12.24
CA THR A 37 9.72 9.95 13.67
C THR A 37 8.69 11.03 13.97
N ASN A 38 8.64 12.09 13.14
CA ASN A 38 7.67 13.17 13.32
C ASN A 38 6.24 12.69 13.07
N GLY A 39 6.03 11.80 12.09
CA GLY A 39 4.72 11.17 11.83
C GLY A 39 4.22 10.36 13.02
N MET A 40 5.08 9.50 13.58
CA MET A 40 4.78 8.71 14.77
C MET A 40 4.44 9.60 15.97
N ASN A 41 5.25 10.63 16.22
CA ASN A 41 5.06 11.55 17.35
C ASN A 41 3.78 12.38 17.20
N LEU A 42 3.48 12.87 15.99
CA LEU A 42 2.24 13.60 15.75
C LEU A 42 1.03 12.70 15.98
N PHE A 43 1.03 11.49 15.42
CA PHE A 43 -0.07 10.54 15.62
C PHE A 43 -0.29 10.25 17.11
N GLU A 44 0.79 9.96 17.85
CA GLU A 44 0.71 9.69 19.30
C GLU A 44 0.19 10.90 20.08
N ALA A 45 0.61 12.11 19.72
CA ALA A 45 0.13 13.34 20.35
C ALA A 45 -1.37 13.59 20.12
N GLU A 46 -1.87 13.31 18.91
CA GLU A 46 -3.28 13.55 18.54
C GLU A 46 -4.22 12.43 18.99
N LEU A 47 -3.76 11.17 18.98
CA LEU A 47 -4.63 10.00 19.21
C LEU A 47 -4.33 9.26 20.52
N GLY A 48 -3.22 9.58 21.20
CA GLY A 48 -2.89 9.06 22.53
C GLY A 48 -2.28 7.65 22.56
N PHE A 49 -1.91 7.09 21.40
CA PHE A 49 -1.20 5.82 21.28
C PHE A 49 -0.29 5.81 20.05
N ARG A 50 0.74 4.96 20.05
CA ARG A 50 1.63 4.82 18.89
C ARG A 50 0.99 3.95 17.80
N PRO A 51 1.00 4.38 16.53
CA PRO A 51 0.51 3.55 15.44
C PRO A 51 1.48 2.39 15.21
N THR A 52 0.94 1.22 14.85
CA THR A 52 1.72 0.04 14.46
C THR A 52 1.70 -0.20 12.95
N GLY A 53 0.84 0.52 12.23
CA GLY A 53 0.67 0.43 10.80
C GLY A 53 1.11 1.70 10.07
N MET A 54 1.53 1.54 8.82
CA MET A 54 1.87 2.67 7.96
C MET A 54 1.26 2.52 6.57
N TRP A 55 0.68 3.62 6.08
CA TRP A 55 0.51 3.89 4.66
C TRP A 55 1.79 4.60 4.17
N PRO A 56 2.70 3.93 3.43
CA PRO A 56 3.77 4.62 2.72
C PRO A 56 3.13 5.62 1.77
N SER A 57 3.73 6.80 1.59
CA SER A 57 3.15 7.82 0.71
C SER A 57 2.99 7.23 -0.69
N GLU A 58 1.79 7.28 -1.24
CA GLU A 58 1.48 6.69 -2.55
C GLU A 58 1.79 5.19 -2.61
N GLU A 59 1.67 4.49 -1.47
CA GLU A 59 2.08 3.10 -1.33
C GLU A 59 3.51 2.83 -1.83
N ALA A 60 4.35 3.88 -1.90
CA ALA A 60 5.64 3.81 -2.53
C ALA A 60 6.68 3.19 -1.60
N VAL A 61 7.32 2.12 -2.08
CA VAL A 61 8.29 1.34 -1.31
C VAL A 61 9.57 1.05 -2.09
N SER A 62 10.64 0.73 -1.36
CA SER A 62 11.91 0.23 -1.88
C SER A 62 12.68 -0.52 -0.78
N PRO A 63 13.64 -1.40 -1.13
CA PRO A 63 14.43 -2.12 -0.11
C PRO A 63 15.10 -1.19 0.92
N PRO A 64 15.78 -0.10 0.54
CA PRO A 64 16.50 0.73 1.51
C PRO A 64 15.61 1.37 2.58
N MET A 65 14.32 1.60 2.30
CA MET A 65 13.42 2.21 3.28
C MET A 65 12.87 1.25 4.33
N VAL A 66 13.04 -0.07 4.19
CA VAL A 66 12.53 -1.04 5.17
C VAL A 66 13.17 -0.82 6.54
N GLN A 67 14.50 -0.64 6.60
CA GLN A 67 15.20 -0.42 7.86
C GLN A 67 14.67 0.80 8.64
N PRO A 68 14.65 2.03 8.10
CA PRO A 68 14.16 3.18 8.86
C PRO A 68 12.68 3.07 9.26
N VAL A 69 11.86 2.31 8.52
CA VAL A 69 10.46 2.03 8.90
C VAL A 69 10.37 1.11 10.11
N THR A 70 11.14 0.02 10.12
CA THR A 70 11.20 -0.89 11.29
C THR A 70 11.81 -0.21 12.52
N ASP A 71 12.83 0.64 12.34
CA ASP A 71 13.49 1.40 13.42
C ASP A 71 12.51 2.23 14.26
N VAL A 72 11.45 2.77 13.65
CA VAL A 72 10.45 3.59 14.35
C VAL A 72 9.33 2.78 14.99
N GLY A 73 9.36 1.45 14.86
CA GLY A 73 8.41 0.53 15.49
C GLY A 73 7.14 0.23 14.69
N ILE A 74 7.12 0.56 13.40
CA ILE A 74 6.04 0.10 12.51
C ILE A 74 6.16 -1.42 12.34
N GLN A 75 5.04 -2.11 12.49
CA GLN A 75 4.93 -3.56 12.44
C GLN A 75 4.31 -4.05 11.14
N TRP A 76 3.53 -3.21 10.45
CA TRP A 76 3.02 -3.52 9.12
C TRP A 76 2.91 -2.28 8.23
N MET A 77 3.01 -2.49 6.93
CA MET A 77 2.71 -1.47 5.92
C MET A 77 1.94 -2.05 4.74
N VAL A 78 1.28 -1.19 3.97
CA VAL A 78 0.52 -1.58 2.76
C VAL A 78 1.18 -1.06 1.49
N THR A 79 1.17 -1.85 0.42
CA THR A 79 1.62 -1.46 -0.93
C THR A 79 0.87 -2.23 -2.01
N ASP A 80 1.24 -2.05 -3.28
CA ASP A 80 0.50 -2.56 -4.44
C ASP A 80 0.99 -3.92 -4.95
N GLU A 81 0.08 -4.72 -5.52
CA GLU A 81 0.40 -6.03 -6.11
C GLU A 81 1.51 -5.96 -7.17
N GLU A 82 1.65 -4.86 -7.91
CA GLU A 82 2.76 -4.67 -8.85
C GLU A 82 4.13 -4.69 -8.16
N ILE A 83 4.19 -4.29 -6.89
CA ILE A 83 5.39 -4.37 -6.07
C ILE A 83 5.64 -5.80 -5.62
N LEU A 84 4.57 -6.55 -5.29
CA LEU A 84 4.69 -7.97 -4.98
C LEU A 84 5.24 -8.75 -6.18
N ALA A 85 4.72 -8.50 -7.38
CA ALA A 85 5.18 -9.13 -8.62
C ALA A 85 6.66 -8.83 -8.94
N LYS A 86 7.16 -7.65 -8.51
CA LYS A 86 8.57 -7.24 -8.65
C LYS A 86 9.48 -7.74 -7.52
N SER A 87 8.88 -8.27 -6.45
CA SER A 87 9.62 -8.77 -5.30
C SER A 87 10.20 -10.15 -5.57
N THR A 88 11.29 -10.48 -4.91
CA THR A 88 11.94 -11.78 -5.04
C THR A 88 11.96 -12.53 -3.72
N ILE A 89 11.77 -13.85 -3.78
CA ILE A 89 11.95 -14.77 -2.65
C ILE A 89 13.35 -15.40 -2.66
N SER A 90 13.71 -16.06 -1.55
CA SER A 90 14.98 -16.76 -1.36
C SER A 90 15.44 -17.52 -2.62
N GLY A 91 16.58 -17.12 -3.17
CA GLY A 91 17.17 -17.75 -4.36
C GLY A 91 16.69 -17.18 -5.69
N GLY A 92 16.03 -16.01 -5.67
CA GLY A 92 15.63 -15.26 -6.86
C GLY A 92 14.35 -15.75 -7.52
N GLY A 93 13.48 -16.46 -6.78
CA GLY A 93 12.16 -16.84 -7.28
C GLY A 93 11.25 -15.62 -7.42
N SER A 94 10.33 -15.66 -8.37
CA SER A 94 9.26 -14.66 -8.53
C SER A 94 8.02 -15.06 -7.73
N ILE A 95 7.19 -14.07 -7.41
CA ILE A 95 5.88 -14.25 -6.78
C ILE A 95 4.80 -14.08 -7.85
N ASP A 96 3.84 -14.98 -7.89
CA ASP A 96 2.72 -14.95 -8.85
C ASP A 96 1.53 -14.23 -8.21
N VAL A 97 1.22 -13.04 -8.69
CA VAL A 97 0.12 -12.21 -8.15
C VAL A 97 -1.25 -12.61 -8.70
N ASP A 98 -1.29 -13.41 -9.77
CA ASP A 98 -2.54 -14.00 -10.27
C ASP A 98 -2.99 -15.18 -9.37
N ASP A 99 -2.09 -15.70 -8.54
CA ASP A 99 -2.40 -16.67 -7.48
C ASP A 99 -2.97 -15.95 -6.24
N ALA A 100 -4.27 -16.11 -6.03
CA ALA A 100 -5.00 -15.54 -4.90
C ALA A 100 -4.35 -15.85 -3.54
N ALA A 101 -3.72 -17.01 -3.36
CA ALA A 101 -3.06 -17.37 -2.11
C ALA A 101 -1.80 -16.53 -1.88
N GLN A 102 -1.07 -16.16 -2.93
CA GLN A 102 0.13 -15.34 -2.83
C GLN A 102 -0.21 -13.86 -2.65
N LEU A 103 -1.22 -13.36 -3.38
CA LEU A 103 -1.66 -11.96 -3.27
C LEU A 103 -2.38 -11.67 -1.95
N ALA A 104 -3.30 -12.55 -1.54
CA ALA A 104 -4.08 -12.39 -0.30
C ALA A 104 -3.30 -12.87 0.95
N THR A 105 -1.97 -12.82 0.93
CA THR A 105 -1.13 -13.19 2.07
C THR A 105 -0.20 -12.02 2.42
N PRO A 106 -0.14 -11.60 3.70
CA PRO A 106 0.92 -10.70 4.14
C PRO A 106 2.29 -11.37 4.02
N TRP A 107 3.29 -10.65 3.56
CA TRP A 107 4.67 -11.14 3.45
C TRP A 107 5.57 -10.46 4.46
N MET A 108 6.49 -11.22 5.04
CA MET A 108 7.52 -10.65 5.90
C MET A 108 8.68 -10.10 5.06
N VAL A 109 9.19 -8.94 5.46
CA VAL A 109 10.38 -8.30 4.88
C VAL A 109 11.32 -7.90 6.01
N GLU A 110 12.60 -8.22 5.87
CA GLU A 110 13.64 -7.86 6.83
C GLU A 110 14.40 -6.59 6.38
N GLY A 111 14.73 -5.71 7.33
CA GLY A 111 15.64 -4.60 7.09
C GLY A 111 17.11 -5.03 7.04
N ASP A 112 17.97 -4.25 6.37
CA ASP A 112 19.38 -4.58 6.15
C ASP A 112 20.20 -4.84 7.44
N SER A 113 19.78 -4.27 8.57
CA SER A 113 20.41 -4.43 9.89
C SER A 113 19.56 -5.26 10.86
N GLY A 114 18.57 -5.98 10.33
CA GLY A 114 17.56 -6.73 11.07
C GLY A 114 16.33 -5.90 11.41
N GLY A 115 15.35 -6.58 11.99
CA GLY A 115 14.00 -6.04 12.19
C GLY A 115 13.11 -6.45 11.03
N GLU A 116 11.92 -6.94 11.35
CA GLU A 116 10.98 -7.47 10.37
C GLU A 116 9.69 -6.65 10.37
N ILE A 117 9.09 -6.54 9.20
CA ILE A 117 7.79 -5.88 8.99
C ILE A 117 6.91 -6.77 8.12
N ALA A 118 5.61 -6.85 8.45
CA ALA A 118 4.62 -7.44 7.56
C ALA A 118 4.22 -6.44 6.47
N VAL A 119 4.37 -6.81 5.22
CA VAL A 119 3.92 -6.04 4.07
C VAL A 119 2.66 -6.68 3.51
N ILE A 120 1.63 -5.88 3.41
CA ILE A 120 0.31 -6.28 2.92
C ILE A 120 0.14 -5.68 1.54
N PHE A 121 -0.37 -6.47 0.60
CA PHE A 121 -0.53 -6.05 -0.78
C PHE A 121 -2.01 -5.87 -1.08
N ARG A 122 -2.37 -4.73 -1.67
CA ARG A 122 -3.74 -4.50 -2.14
C ARG A 122 -4.04 -5.37 -3.34
N ASP A 123 -5.26 -5.89 -3.37
CA ASP A 123 -5.85 -6.41 -4.59
C ASP A 123 -6.27 -5.21 -5.44
N ARG A 124 -5.55 -5.00 -6.54
CA ARG A 124 -5.74 -3.80 -7.36
C ARG A 124 -7.09 -3.82 -8.06
N VAL A 125 -7.57 -4.99 -8.49
CA VAL A 125 -8.83 -5.13 -9.23
C VAL A 125 -10.00 -4.61 -8.38
N ILE A 126 -10.14 -5.12 -7.16
CA ILE A 126 -11.26 -4.72 -6.31
C ILE A 126 -11.07 -3.30 -5.75
N SER A 127 -9.84 -2.91 -5.46
CA SER A 127 -9.53 -1.56 -4.99
C SER A 127 -9.89 -0.50 -6.04
N ASP A 128 -9.49 -0.70 -7.29
CA ASP A 128 -9.79 0.21 -8.40
C ASP A 128 -11.27 0.22 -8.76
N ARG A 129 -11.98 -0.92 -8.62
CA ARG A 129 -13.43 -0.96 -8.83
C ARG A 129 -14.15 -0.03 -7.86
N VAL A 130 -13.82 -0.11 -6.57
CA VAL A 130 -14.42 0.78 -5.56
C VAL A 130 -14.01 2.22 -5.80
N ALA A 131 -12.74 2.48 -6.07
CA ALA A 131 -12.22 3.84 -6.24
C ALA A 131 -12.77 4.54 -7.49
N PHE A 132 -12.88 3.83 -8.63
CA PHE A 132 -13.05 4.47 -9.93
C PHE A 132 -14.20 3.95 -10.80
N GLN A 133 -14.79 2.78 -10.50
CA GLN A 133 -15.77 2.15 -11.41
C GLN A 133 -17.18 2.12 -10.83
N TYR A 134 -17.31 1.73 -9.56
CA TYR A 134 -18.60 1.56 -8.88
C TYR A 134 -19.41 2.83 -8.78
N GLY A 135 -18.78 4.00 -8.89
CA GLY A 135 -19.49 5.28 -8.87
C GLY A 135 -20.49 5.49 -10.00
N SER A 136 -20.49 4.65 -11.03
CA SER A 136 -21.48 4.65 -12.12
C SER A 136 -22.64 3.65 -11.92
N MET A 137 -22.60 2.86 -10.85
CA MET A 137 -23.57 1.80 -10.56
C MET A 137 -24.60 2.25 -9.52
N THR A 138 -25.65 1.45 -9.30
CA THR A 138 -26.43 1.61 -8.06
C THR A 138 -25.65 1.01 -6.88
N PRO A 139 -25.85 1.49 -5.64
CA PRO A 139 -25.27 0.91 -4.44
C PRO A 139 -25.35 -0.62 -4.37
N GLU A 140 -26.55 -1.16 -4.61
CA GLU A 140 -26.82 -2.60 -4.49
C GLU A 140 -26.08 -3.40 -5.56
N ALA A 141 -25.97 -2.86 -6.77
CA ALA A 141 -25.24 -3.50 -7.87
C ALA A 141 -23.73 -3.50 -7.60
N ALA A 142 -23.17 -2.36 -7.16
CA ALA A 142 -21.76 -2.24 -6.80
C ALA A 142 -21.39 -3.22 -5.67
N VAL A 143 -22.19 -3.26 -4.60
CA VAL A 143 -21.93 -4.15 -3.45
C VAL A 143 -22.14 -5.62 -3.82
N SER A 144 -23.07 -5.93 -4.73
CA SER A 144 -23.22 -7.30 -5.23
C SER A 144 -22.04 -7.76 -6.06
N ASP A 145 -21.48 -6.90 -6.92
CA ASP A 145 -20.25 -7.19 -7.67
C ASP A 145 -19.06 -7.37 -6.72
N PHE A 146 -18.92 -6.47 -5.74
CA PHE A 146 -17.87 -6.54 -4.73
C PHE A 146 -17.87 -7.88 -3.99
N LEU A 147 -19.01 -8.29 -3.45
CA LEU A 147 -19.10 -9.54 -2.70
C LEU A 147 -18.93 -10.78 -3.59
N SER A 148 -19.40 -10.71 -4.84
CA SER A 148 -19.17 -11.80 -5.80
C SER A 148 -17.68 -11.96 -6.13
N TYR A 149 -16.93 -10.86 -6.19
CA TYR A 149 -15.48 -10.89 -6.34
C TYR A 149 -14.80 -11.57 -5.15
N LEU A 150 -15.17 -11.19 -3.93
CA LEU A 150 -14.66 -11.79 -2.69
C LEU A 150 -14.95 -13.29 -2.60
N ASP A 151 -16.16 -13.71 -2.98
CA ASP A 151 -16.55 -15.13 -3.04
C ASP A 151 -15.77 -15.90 -4.11
N GLY A 152 -15.39 -15.23 -5.20
CA GLY A 152 -14.49 -15.75 -6.23
C GLY A 152 -13.10 -16.06 -5.66
N ILE A 153 -12.45 -15.06 -5.07
CA ILE A 153 -11.14 -15.22 -4.40
C ILE A 153 -11.20 -16.35 -3.36
N ARG A 154 -12.24 -16.36 -2.54
CA ARG A 154 -12.47 -17.42 -1.55
C ARG A 154 -12.57 -18.81 -2.19
N SER A 155 -13.18 -18.93 -3.36
CA SER A 155 -13.32 -20.19 -4.10
C SER A 155 -11.99 -20.65 -4.67
N ASP A 156 -11.17 -19.72 -5.17
CA ASP A 156 -9.83 -20.00 -5.68
C ASP A 156 -8.91 -20.51 -4.57
N LEU A 157 -8.93 -19.89 -3.39
CA LEU A 157 -8.20 -20.37 -2.20
C LEU A 157 -8.59 -21.80 -1.82
N LEU A 158 -9.89 -22.12 -1.77
CA LEU A 158 -10.33 -23.49 -1.50
C LEU A 158 -9.89 -24.49 -2.57
N ALA A 159 -9.90 -24.08 -3.84
CA ALA A 159 -9.50 -24.92 -4.95
C ALA A 159 -7.99 -25.23 -4.92
N ALA A 160 -7.18 -24.29 -4.42
CA ALA A 160 -5.76 -24.49 -4.15
C ALA A 160 -5.49 -25.34 -2.90
N GLY A 161 -6.51 -25.61 -2.07
CA GLY A 161 -6.39 -26.38 -0.83
C GLY A 161 -5.99 -25.55 0.38
N GLU A 162 -6.06 -24.22 0.26
CA GLU A 162 -5.77 -23.28 1.34
C GLU A 162 -6.95 -23.12 2.31
N ASP A 163 -6.67 -22.67 3.54
CA ASP A 163 -7.68 -22.21 4.49
C ASP A 163 -7.91 -20.70 4.33
N PRO A 164 -9.07 -20.25 3.81
CA PRO A 164 -9.34 -18.82 3.62
C PRO A 164 -9.24 -17.98 4.89
N SER A 165 -9.35 -18.57 6.07
CA SER A 165 -9.18 -17.86 7.34
C SER A 165 -7.73 -17.49 7.66
N GLU A 166 -6.77 -18.07 6.93
CA GLU A 166 -5.34 -17.77 6.99
C GLU A 166 -4.89 -16.73 5.95
N HIS A 167 -5.83 -16.17 5.18
CA HIS A 167 -5.58 -15.15 4.16
C HIS A 167 -6.23 -13.80 4.49
N LEU A 168 -5.65 -12.73 3.96
CA LEU A 168 -6.07 -11.34 4.09
C LEU A 168 -6.17 -10.70 2.70
N LEU A 169 -7.40 -10.61 2.18
CA LEU A 169 -7.68 -9.78 1.00
C LEU A 169 -7.72 -8.30 1.40
N THR A 170 -6.93 -7.48 0.72
CA THR A 170 -6.77 -6.06 1.09
C THR A 170 -7.35 -5.15 0.02
N VAL A 171 -8.24 -4.28 0.45
CA VAL A 171 -8.79 -3.19 -0.36
C VAL A 171 -8.14 -1.90 0.13
N ALA A 172 -7.26 -1.31 -0.68
CA ALA A 172 -6.53 -0.09 -0.33
C ALA A 172 -6.63 0.92 -1.48
N MET A 173 -7.07 2.13 -1.17
CA MET A 173 -7.28 3.20 -2.15
C MET A 173 -7.32 4.55 -1.42
N ASP A 174 -7.16 5.63 -2.16
CA ASP A 174 -7.44 6.97 -1.63
C ASP A 174 -8.87 7.07 -1.09
N GLY A 175 -8.98 7.63 0.11
CA GLY A 175 -10.23 7.68 0.87
C GLY A 175 -11.32 8.53 0.21
N GLU A 176 -10.97 9.33 -0.80
CA GLU A 176 -11.87 10.27 -1.45
C GLU A 176 -12.30 9.88 -2.87
N ASN A 177 -11.57 9.01 -3.57
CA ASN A 177 -11.82 8.71 -4.99
C ASN A 177 -13.22 8.16 -5.22
N TRP A 178 -13.61 7.15 -4.44
CA TRP A 178 -14.94 6.51 -4.50
C TRP A 178 -16.09 7.49 -4.20
N MET A 179 -15.81 8.63 -3.57
CA MET A 179 -16.78 9.68 -3.27
C MET A 179 -16.78 10.75 -4.37
N PHE A 180 -15.65 11.40 -4.66
CA PHE A 180 -15.60 12.55 -5.57
C PHE A 180 -15.70 12.18 -7.06
N MET A 181 -15.31 10.97 -7.44
CA MET A 181 -15.35 10.50 -8.83
C MET A 181 -16.63 9.69 -9.13
N SER A 182 -17.63 9.79 -8.27
CA SER A 182 -18.80 8.91 -8.25
C SER A 182 -20.11 9.69 -8.20
N GLU A 183 -21.18 9.12 -8.76
CA GLU A 183 -22.53 9.64 -8.60
C GLU A 183 -23.06 9.47 -7.17
N PHE A 184 -22.45 8.60 -6.35
CA PHE A 184 -22.85 8.37 -4.97
C PHE A 184 -22.84 9.66 -4.14
N GLN A 185 -21.85 10.54 -4.31
CA GLN A 185 -21.78 11.79 -3.54
C GLN A 185 -23.01 12.69 -3.75
N HIS A 186 -23.65 12.61 -4.91
CA HIS A 186 -24.83 13.43 -5.23
C HIS A 186 -26.09 12.91 -4.54
N THR A 187 -26.03 11.72 -3.93
CA THR A 187 -27.12 11.13 -3.16
C THR A 187 -26.71 11.02 -1.69
N ASP A 188 -27.15 12.00 -0.90
CA ASP A 188 -26.99 12.00 0.56
C ASP A 188 -25.54 11.80 1.03
N ASN A 189 -24.58 12.43 0.33
CA ASN A 189 -23.14 12.31 0.56
C ASN A 189 -22.65 10.84 0.56
N ALA A 190 -23.13 10.04 -0.40
CA ALA A 190 -22.81 8.62 -0.55
C ALA A 190 -23.20 7.70 0.61
N ARG A 191 -23.95 8.20 1.61
CA ARG A 191 -24.42 7.40 2.75
C ARG A 191 -25.14 6.10 2.32
N PRO A 192 -26.03 6.09 1.30
CA PRO A 192 -26.69 4.85 0.89
C PRO A 192 -25.70 3.76 0.43
N PHE A 193 -24.66 4.13 -0.31
CA PHE A 193 -23.62 3.19 -0.74
C PHE A 193 -22.85 2.62 0.45
N ILE A 194 -22.39 3.48 1.35
CA ILE A 194 -21.65 3.04 2.55
C ILE A 194 -22.53 2.14 3.43
N HIS A 195 -23.79 2.51 3.67
CA HIS A 195 -24.71 1.69 4.46
C HIS A 195 -24.93 0.32 3.82
N GLU A 196 -25.18 0.24 2.52
CA GLU A 196 -25.35 -1.02 1.80
C GLU A 196 -24.08 -1.88 1.89
N TRP A 197 -22.91 -1.28 1.67
CA TRP A 197 -21.64 -1.99 1.65
C TRP A 197 -21.29 -2.58 3.02
N TYR A 198 -21.30 -1.77 4.07
CA TYR A 198 -20.95 -2.23 5.41
C TYR A 198 -22.00 -3.17 6.01
N SER A 199 -23.30 -2.97 5.75
CA SER A 199 -24.34 -3.87 6.26
C SER A 199 -24.25 -5.27 5.64
N ARG A 200 -23.92 -5.35 4.35
CA ARG A 200 -23.76 -6.64 3.67
C ARG A 200 -22.43 -7.32 4.01
N LEU A 201 -21.37 -6.56 4.28
CA LEU A 201 -20.13 -7.12 4.83
C LEU A 201 -20.34 -7.70 6.23
N GLU A 202 -21.01 -6.96 7.12
CA GLU A 202 -21.29 -7.39 8.50
C GLU A 202 -22.13 -8.68 8.55
N SER A 203 -23.07 -8.83 7.63
CA SER A 203 -23.97 -10.00 7.55
C SER A 203 -23.48 -11.10 6.62
N HIS A 204 -22.31 -10.94 5.97
CA HIS A 204 -21.80 -11.93 5.04
C HIS A 204 -21.41 -13.23 5.77
N PRO A 205 -21.82 -14.42 5.31
CA PRO A 205 -21.58 -15.66 6.04
C PRO A 205 -20.11 -16.12 6.06
N THR A 206 -19.29 -15.61 5.14
CA THR A 206 -17.92 -16.09 4.88
C THR A 206 -16.86 -15.00 4.90
N VAL A 207 -17.25 -13.72 4.87
CA VAL A 207 -16.30 -12.60 4.86
C VAL A 207 -16.21 -12.05 6.28
N VAL A 208 -15.00 -11.93 6.78
CA VAL A 208 -14.73 -11.34 8.10
C VAL A 208 -13.92 -10.09 7.88
N THR A 209 -14.50 -8.93 8.19
CA THR A 209 -13.76 -7.66 8.19
C THR A 209 -12.86 -7.60 9.43
N THR A 210 -11.60 -7.25 9.23
CA THR A 210 -10.59 -7.18 10.29
C THR A 210 -9.64 -6.02 10.03
N THR A 211 -8.86 -5.65 11.03
CA THR A 211 -7.69 -4.78 10.84
C THR A 211 -6.46 -5.63 10.52
N PRO A 212 -5.44 -5.07 9.85
CA PRO A 212 -4.13 -5.71 9.68
C PRO A 212 -3.53 -6.23 11.00
N SER A 213 -3.53 -5.41 12.05
CA SER A 213 -2.99 -5.80 13.36
C SER A 213 -3.72 -7.00 13.96
N ALA A 214 -5.06 -7.00 13.94
CA ALA A 214 -5.83 -8.13 14.46
C ALA A 214 -5.65 -9.41 13.62
N PHE A 215 -5.39 -9.29 12.32
CA PHE A 215 -5.03 -10.43 11.48
C PHE A 215 -3.64 -10.99 11.87
N LEU A 216 -2.65 -10.13 12.04
CA LEU A 216 -1.28 -10.53 12.40
C LEU A 216 -1.19 -11.15 13.81
N GLU A 217 -2.10 -10.81 14.73
CA GLU A 217 -2.22 -11.43 16.05
C GLU A 217 -2.56 -12.94 16.00
N LYS A 218 -3.02 -13.46 14.86
CA LYS A 218 -3.20 -14.91 14.64
C LYS A 218 -1.87 -15.68 14.66
N ASN A 219 -0.73 -15.00 14.54
CA ASN A 219 0.62 -15.59 14.55
C ASN A 219 0.79 -16.73 13.53
N LEU A 220 0.24 -16.51 12.32
CA LEU A 220 0.44 -17.41 11.18
C LEU A 220 1.90 -17.39 10.75
N THR A 221 2.38 -18.49 10.16
CA THR A 221 3.70 -18.50 9.53
C THR A 221 3.61 -17.82 8.18
N LEU A 222 4.09 -16.58 8.11
CA LEU A 222 4.06 -15.77 6.89
C LEU A 222 5.28 -16.08 6.01
N PRO A 223 5.10 -16.06 4.67
CA PRO A 223 6.22 -16.23 3.74
C PRO A 223 7.12 -14.98 3.73
N GLN A 224 8.36 -15.15 3.28
CA GLN A 224 9.40 -14.12 3.32
C GLN A 224 9.72 -13.61 1.92
N ILE A 225 9.81 -12.29 1.79
CA ILE A 225 10.38 -11.60 0.62
C ILE A 225 11.85 -11.32 0.94
N GLU A 226 12.76 -11.81 0.08
CA GLU A 226 14.20 -11.53 0.19
C GLU A 226 14.53 -10.11 -0.29
N THR A 227 13.86 -9.64 -1.33
CA THR A 227 14.01 -8.26 -1.81
C THR A 227 12.67 -7.74 -2.28
N ILE A 228 12.15 -6.73 -1.57
CA ILE A 228 10.91 -6.07 -1.97
C ILE A 228 11.12 -5.26 -3.25
N GLY A 229 10.13 -5.26 -4.13
CA GLY A 229 10.11 -4.42 -5.31
C GLY A 229 10.26 -2.93 -4.98
N THR A 230 10.72 -2.14 -5.95
CA THR A 230 10.70 -0.68 -5.86
C THR A 230 9.63 -0.11 -6.77
N GLY A 231 8.78 0.77 -6.25
CA GLY A 231 7.70 1.38 -7.01
C GLY A 231 6.64 2.00 -6.11
N SER A 232 5.45 2.22 -6.66
CA SER A 232 4.25 2.76 -6.00
C SER A 232 2.99 2.06 -6.51
N TRP A 233 1.82 2.41 -5.99
CA TRP A 233 0.54 1.98 -6.55
C TRP A 233 0.22 2.51 -7.96
N ILE A 234 0.97 3.50 -8.46
CA ILE A 234 0.79 4.03 -9.81
C ILE A 234 1.78 3.33 -10.75
N ASP A 235 1.22 2.44 -11.60
CA ASP A 235 1.94 1.62 -12.58
C ASP A 235 3.10 0.77 -12.01
N GLY A 236 3.14 0.59 -10.68
CA GLY A 236 4.25 -0.08 -10.02
C GLY A 236 5.58 0.69 -10.11
N THR A 237 5.59 1.96 -10.52
CA THR A 237 6.83 2.72 -10.74
C THR A 237 6.93 3.93 -9.80
N LEU A 238 8.03 4.68 -9.90
CA LEU A 238 8.16 6.00 -9.27
C LEU A 238 8.00 7.14 -10.30
N SER A 239 7.61 6.81 -11.55
CA SER A 239 7.66 7.73 -12.68
C SER A 239 6.70 8.92 -12.53
N THR A 240 5.59 8.77 -11.81
CA THR A 240 4.68 9.91 -11.50
C THR A 240 5.38 11.05 -10.75
N TRP A 241 6.41 10.77 -9.94
CA TRP A 241 7.12 11.78 -9.14
C TRP A 241 8.58 12.00 -9.56
N ALA A 242 9.01 11.36 -10.65
CA ALA A 242 10.41 11.39 -11.09
C ALA A 242 10.61 11.33 -12.61
N GLY A 243 9.58 10.95 -13.38
CA GLY A 243 9.64 10.68 -14.81
C GLY A 243 9.09 11.77 -15.72
N GLU A 244 8.46 12.80 -15.15
CA GLU A 244 8.02 13.99 -15.88
C GLU A 244 9.00 15.15 -15.69
N ALA A 245 9.15 15.99 -16.72
CA ALA A 245 10.10 17.09 -16.72
C ALA A 245 9.87 18.09 -15.58
N ASP A 246 8.61 18.38 -15.25
CA ASP A 246 8.25 19.28 -14.16
C ASP A 246 8.68 18.70 -12.80
N GLU A 247 8.55 17.38 -12.61
CA GLU A 247 8.98 16.68 -11.40
C GLU A 247 10.51 16.69 -11.26
N SER A 248 11.25 16.36 -12.31
CA SER A 248 12.71 16.41 -12.29
C SER A 248 13.24 17.83 -12.02
N LEU A 249 12.62 18.85 -12.61
CA LEU A 249 12.97 20.25 -12.33
C LEU A 249 12.64 20.62 -10.88
N ALA A 250 11.52 20.17 -10.33
CA ALA A 250 11.18 20.38 -8.92
C ALA A 250 12.22 19.73 -7.99
N TRP A 251 12.67 18.51 -8.27
CA TRP A 251 13.76 17.86 -7.53
C TRP A 251 15.08 18.62 -7.63
N GLN A 252 15.45 19.13 -8.80
CA GLN A 252 16.65 19.98 -8.92
C GLN A 252 16.52 21.25 -8.06
N ARG A 253 15.35 21.89 -8.04
CA ARG A 253 15.09 23.05 -7.17
C ARG A 253 15.16 22.69 -5.69
N LEU A 254 14.69 21.51 -5.30
CA LEU A 254 14.81 21.02 -3.93
C LEU A 254 16.28 20.83 -3.52
N VAL A 255 17.12 20.28 -4.40
CA VAL A 255 18.57 20.16 -4.18
C VAL A 255 19.24 21.53 -4.03
N GLU A 256 18.91 22.48 -4.91
CA GLU A 256 19.41 23.86 -4.84
C GLU A 256 19.02 24.52 -3.51
N ALA A 257 17.75 24.39 -3.10
CA ALA A 257 17.25 24.93 -1.85
C ALA A 257 17.96 24.32 -0.63
N ARG A 258 18.18 23.00 -0.63
CA ARG A 258 18.91 22.29 0.44
C ARG A 258 20.35 22.77 0.55
N THR A 259 21.02 23.03 -0.57
CA THR A 259 22.42 23.47 -0.59
C THR A 259 22.60 24.91 -0.09
N ALA A 260 21.54 25.72 -0.15
CA ALA A 260 21.56 27.11 0.29
C ALA A 260 21.29 27.30 1.79
N LEU A 261 20.86 26.25 2.50
CA LEU A 261 20.62 26.23 3.95
C LEU A 261 21.87 25.76 4.71
#